data_AF-A0A8N4F423-F1
#
_entry.id   AF-A0A8N4F423-F1
#
_cell.length_a   1.000
_cell.length_b   1.000
_cell.length_c   1.000
_cell.angle_alpha   90.00
_cell.angle_beta   90.00
_cell.angle_gamma   90.00
#
_symmetry.space_group_name_H-M   'P 1'
#
loop_
_entity.id
_entity.type
_entity.pdbx_description
1 polymer ?
#
loop_
_entity_poly.entity_id
_entity_poly.type
_entity_poly.pdbx_seq_one_letter_code
_entity_poly.pdbx_strand_id
1 'polypeptide(L)'
;MKVHISMSHSLVGLFLVMTCLSCNMSKVWATTQQLEGRQHQKRSDKPIVKSIKSPDGDIIDCVHISHQPAFDHPLLENHTIQMRPSFYPLGLYDENNVESKMEPSSVPQLWHQKGRCPEDTIPIRRTKKAERYGKKRHRTIPNPTSAHPNQDDHRYEYAIIYTKGDVFYGAKGTINVWNPKVQEQDEYSTSQIWVIGGPREYLNAIEAGWHVMPSLYGDNKTRLFTFWTDPNTGNWWLQYGNRSPLGYWPSSLFSYLYDGASEVQWGGKVLNLNVNGQHTSTEMGSGHFSTDDARRASFIKNVQIVDRSNKLQTPPNGGEVMTQSACYDILNTYRGVFYYGGPGKNPNCP
;
A
#
# COMPACT_ATOMS: atom_id res chain seq x y z
N MET A 1 36.96 -33.94 47.73
CA MET A 1 37.36 -32.77 46.91
C MET A 1 36.18 -31.81 46.88
N LYS A 2 36.23 -30.68 47.61
CA LYS A 2 35.18 -29.64 47.57
C LYS A 2 35.57 -28.62 46.49
N VAL A 3 34.82 -28.55 45.40
CA VAL A 3 35.01 -27.52 44.37
C VAL A 3 34.31 -26.25 44.84
N HIS A 4 35.08 -25.25 45.24
CA HIS A 4 34.56 -23.89 45.43
C HIS A 4 34.45 -23.23 44.06
N ILE A 5 33.22 -23.08 43.56
CA ILE A 5 32.95 -22.25 42.38
C ILE A 5 32.95 -20.79 42.87
N SER A 6 34.06 -20.08 42.67
CA SER A 6 34.10 -18.63 42.83
C SER A 6 33.45 -18.01 41.59
N MET A 7 32.20 -17.57 41.71
CA MET A 7 31.59 -16.70 40.70
C MET A 7 32.19 -15.30 40.87
N SER A 8 32.86 -14.79 39.83
CA SER A 8 33.37 -13.43 39.85
C SER A 8 32.22 -12.43 39.92
N HIS A 9 32.41 -11.31 40.63
CA HIS A 9 31.41 -10.24 40.76
C HIS A 9 30.93 -9.74 39.39
N SER A 10 31.79 -9.80 38.37
CA SER A 10 31.46 -9.49 36.97
C SER A 10 30.45 -10.46 36.35
N LEU A 11 30.54 -11.76 36.67
CA LEU A 11 29.56 -12.76 36.19
C LEU A 11 28.18 -12.56 36.84
N VAL A 12 28.16 -12.24 38.14
CA VAL A 12 26.92 -11.91 38.86
C VAL A 12 26.29 -10.63 38.30
N GLY A 13 27.10 -9.61 38.03
CA GLY A 13 26.64 -8.37 37.38
C GLY A 13 26.05 -8.61 35.99
N LEU A 14 26.70 -9.44 35.16
CA LEU A 14 26.20 -9.79 33.83
C LEU A 14 24.87 -10.55 33.90
N PHE A 15 24.73 -11.50 34.83
CA PHE A 15 23.49 -12.24 35.06
C PHE A 15 22.34 -11.32 35.52
N LEU A 16 22.63 -10.35 36.37
CA LEU A 16 21.62 -9.36 36.81
C LEU A 16 21.18 -8.46 35.65
N VAL A 17 22.10 -8.01 34.80
CA VAL A 17 21.75 -7.20 33.62
C VAL A 17 20.89 -8.00 32.63
N MET A 18 21.24 -9.26 32.36
CA MET A 18 20.47 -10.13 31.46
C MET A 18 19.08 -10.44 32.00
N THR A 19 18.93 -10.64 33.30
CA THR A 19 17.61 -10.85 33.93
C THR A 19 16.78 -9.56 33.97
N CYS A 20 17.39 -8.40 34.16
CA CYS A 20 16.69 -7.12 34.03
C CYS A 20 16.23 -6.84 32.59
N LEU A 21 17.05 -7.15 31.59
CA LEU A 21 16.69 -7.02 30.16
C LEU A 21 15.55 -7.97 29.77
N SER A 22 15.59 -9.23 30.22
CA SER A 22 14.54 -10.21 29.94
C SER A 22 13.21 -9.87 30.64
N CYS A 23 13.26 -9.35 31.87
CA CYS A 23 12.09 -8.85 32.58
C CYS A 23 11.46 -7.63 31.88
N ASN A 24 12.26 -6.69 31.39
CA ASN A 24 11.76 -5.54 30.64
C ASN A 24 11.11 -5.97 29.32
N MET A 25 11.70 -6.92 28.59
CA MET A 25 11.09 -7.46 27.37
C MET A 25 9.78 -8.20 27.65
N SER A 26 9.71 -8.99 28.72
CA SER A 26 8.47 -9.66 29.16
C SER A 26 7.36 -8.67 29.51
N LYS A 27 7.69 -7.57 30.21
CA LYS A 27 6.73 -6.50 30.54
C LYS A 27 6.22 -5.80 29.28
N VAL A 28 7.11 -5.43 28.36
CA VAL A 28 6.74 -4.79 27.08
C VAL A 28 5.83 -5.69 26.25
N TRP A 29 6.12 -7.00 26.19
CA TRP A 29 5.27 -7.98 25.50
C TRP A 29 3.89 -8.10 26.14
N ALA A 30 3.81 -8.18 27.47
CA ALA A 30 2.53 -8.26 28.19
C ALA A 30 1.66 -7.00 27.97
N THR A 31 2.26 -5.80 28.03
CA THR A 31 1.55 -4.54 27.76
C THR A 31 1.06 -4.47 26.31
N THR A 32 1.87 -4.94 25.36
CA THR A 32 1.52 -4.99 23.93
C THR A 32 0.34 -5.95 23.69
N GLN A 33 0.35 -7.13 24.31
CA GLN A 33 -0.76 -8.09 24.24
C GLN A 33 -2.06 -7.54 24.87
N GLN A 34 -1.97 -6.82 26.00
CA GLN A 34 -3.14 -6.19 26.63
C GLN A 34 -3.74 -5.08 25.76
N LEU A 35 -2.91 -4.22 25.16
CA LEU A 35 -3.35 -3.17 24.23
C LEU A 35 -4.03 -3.76 23.00
N GLU A 36 -3.47 -4.83 22.43
CA GLU A 36 -4.05 -5.54 21.30
C GLU A 36 -5.38 -6.20 21.66
N GLY A 37 -5.46 -6.87 22.80
CA GLY A 37 -6.70 -7.43 23.33
C GLY A 37 -7.79 -6.37 23.47
N ARG A 38 -7.45 -5.20 24.02
CA ARG A 38 -8.39 -4.07 24.19
C ARG A 38 -8.84 -3.47 22.85
N GLN A 39 -7.95 -3.37 21.87
CA GLN A 39 -8.31 -2.92 20.50
C GLN A 39 -9.22 -3.92 19.78
N HIS A 40 -8.95 -5.22 19.90
CA HIS A 40 -9.80 -6.26 19.34
C HIS A 40 -11.19 -6.29 19.97
N GLN A 41 -11.28 -6.05 21.28
CA GLN A 41 -12.55 -5.96 21.99
C GLN A 41 -13.39 -4.76 21.50
N LYS A 42 -12.80 -3.55 21.46
CA LYS A 42 -13.47 -2.36 20.90
C LYS A 42 -13.99 -2.58 19.46
N ARG A 43 -13.26 -3.33 18.63
CA ARG A 43 -13.69 -3.65 17.26
C ARG A 43 -14.83 -4.67 17.23
N SER A 44 -14.86 -5.60 18.17
CA SER A 44 -15.91 -6.63 18.30
C SER A 44 -17.19 -6.09 18.92
N ASP A 45 -17.11 -4.99 19.67
CA ASP A 45 -18.26 -4.33 20.31
C ASP A 45 -19.13 -3.54 19.30
N LYS A 46 -18.66 -3.36 18.06
CA LYS A 46 -19.38 -2.60 17.02
C LYS A 46 -20.47 -3.45 16.37
N PRO A 47 -21.72 -2.96 16.27
CA PRO A 47 -22.83 -3.74 15.74
C PRO A 47 -22.64 -4.03 14.24
N ILE A 48 -22.66 -5.31 13.89
CA ILE A 48 -22.64 -5.78 12.51
C ILE A 48 -24.06 -5.78 11.97
N VAL A 49 -24.31 -4.99 10.91
CA VAL A 49 -25.63 -4.88 10.28
C VAL A 49 -25.91 -6.10 9.41
N LYS A 50 -24.90 -6.56 8.66
CA LYS A 50 -25.00 -7.69 7.73
C LYS A 50 -23.62 -8.29 7.49
N SER A 51 -23.53 -9.61 7.31
CA SER A 51 -22.31 -10.26 6.84
C SER A 51 -22.52 -10.88 5.46
N ILE A 52 -21.53 -10.73 4.57
CA ILE A 52 -21.52 -11.29 3.22
C ILE A 52 -20.34 -12.24 3.12
N LYS A 53 -20.60 -13.53 2.88
CA LYS A 53 -19.55 -14.53 2.65
C LYS A 53 -19.19 -14.56 1.17
N SER A 54 -17.99 -14.12 0.84
CA SER A 54 -17.43 -14.10 -0.51
C SER A 54 -17.07 -15.51 -0.99
N PRO A 55 -17.12 -15.79 -2.31
CA PRO A 55 -16.72 -17.10 -2.87
C PRO A 55 -15.28 -17.51 -2.55
N ASP A 56 -14.38 -16.54 -2.35
CA ASP A 56 -12.97 -16.75 -2.03
C ASP A 56 -12.70 -17.02 -0.54
N GLY A 57 -13.74 -17.09 0.29
CA GLY A 57 -13.67 -17.40 1.71
C GLY A 57 -13.67 -16.16 2.63
N ASP A 58 -13.54 -14.97 2.07
CA ASP A 58 -13.59 -13.73 2.84
C ASP A 58 -15.01 -13.48 3.40
N ILE A 59 -15.08 -12.86 4.58
CA ILE A 59 -16.35 -12.39 5.16
C ILE A 59 -16.29 -10.87 5.20
N ILE A 60 -17.27 -10.23 4.58
CA ILE A 60 -17.42 -8.77 4.57
C ILE A 60 -18.55 -8.40 5.53
N ASP A 61 -18.23 -7.68 6.58
CA ASP A 61 -19.18 -7.14 7.54
C ASP A 61 -19.56 -5.72 7.14
N CYS A 62 -20.86 -5.49 6.99
CA CYS A 62 -21.44 -4.18 6.79
C CYS A 62 -21.62 -3.53 8.16
N VAL A 63 -20.91 -2.43 8.37
CA VAL A 63 -20.91 -1.67 9.62
C VAL A 63 -21.40 -0.26 9.30
N HIS A 64 -22.23 0.32 10.17
CA HIS A 64 -22.69 1.69 9.99
C HIS A 64 -21.50 2.65 9.84
N ILE A 65 -21.61 3.63 8.93
CA ILE A 65 -20.49 4.52 8.56
C ILE A 65 -19.87 5.25 9.76
N SER A 66 -20.67 5.64 10.75
CA SER A 66 -20.21 6.27 12.00
C SER A 66 -19.45 5.34 12.94
N HIS A 67 -19.50 4.03 12.72
CA HIS A 67 -18.82 3.03 13.56
C HIS A 67 -17.56 2.48 12.88
N GLN A 68 -17.09 3.05 11.78
CA GLN A 68 -15.88 2.56 11.13
C GLN A 68 -14.64 2.61 12.05
N PRO A 69 -13.67 1.70 11.92
CA PRO A 69 -12.48 1.63 12.78
C PRO A 69 -11.62 2.90 12.79
N ALA A 70 -11.67 3.73 11.75
CA ALA A 70 -10.94 4.99 11.71
C ALA A 70 -11.27 5.89 12.90
N PHE A 71 -12.52 5.88 13.38
CA PHE A 71 -12.97 6.69 14.51
C PHE A 71 -12.57 6.15 15.89
N ASP A 72 -11.92 4.98 15.95
CA ASP A 72 -11.30 4.50 17.19
C ASP A 72 -9.95 5.21 17.45
N HIS A 73 -9.45 5.99 16.49
CA HIS A 73 -8.26 6.79 16.64
C HIS A 73 -8.58 8.08 17.41
N PRO A 74 -7.82 8.44 18.47
CA PRO A 74 -8.11 9.62 19.30
C PRO A 74 -8.23 10.93 18.51
N LEU A 75 -7.43 11.08 17.44
CA LEU A 75 -7.48 12.27 16.57
C LEU A 75 -8.75 12.36 15.70
N LEU A 76 -9.54 11.29 15.63
CA LEU A 76 -10.72 11.19 14.76
C LEU A 76 -12.03 10.96 15.55
N GLU A 77 -11.99 10.97 16.89
CA GLU A 77 -13.17 10.68 17.73
C GLU A 77 -14.36 11.63 17.45
N ASN A 78 -14.10 12.90 17.12
CA ASN A 78 -15.11 13.91 16.81
C ASN A 78 -15.10 14.33 15.33
N HIS A 79 -14.54 13.50 14.45
CA HIS A 79 -14.42 13.85 13.04
C HIS A 79 -15.79 13.84 12.34
N THR A 80 -16.16 14.97 11.72
CA THR A 80 -17.33 15.02 10.84
C THR A 80 -17.03 14.27 9.55
N ILE A 81 -17.77 13.20 9.29
CA ILE A 81 -17.66 12.43 8.03
C ILE A 81 -17.89 13.36 6.86
N GLN A 82 -16.87 13.50 6.02
CA GLN A 82 -16.99 14.22 4.76
C GLN A 82 -17.48 13.25 3.69
N MET A 83 -18.60 13.60 3.06
CA MET A 83 -19.16 12.84 1.95
C MET A 83 -18.44 13.21 0.65
N ARG A 84 -18.76 12.49 -0.43
CA ARG A 84 -18.17 12.71 -1.77
C ARG A 84 -18.12 14.21 -2.13
N PRO A 85 -17.01 14.70 -2.73
CA PRO A 85 -16.92 16.08 -3.17
C PRO A 85 -17.95 16.37 -4.27
N SER A 86 -18.41 17.63 -4.31
CA SER A 86 -19.35 18.13 -5.31
C SER A 86 -18.68 18.52 -6.63
N PHE A 87 -17.35 18.60 -6.66
CA PHE A 87 -16.56 18.98 -7.83
C PHE A 87 -15.42 17.99 -8.06
N TYR A 88 -15.17 17.65 -9.33
CA TYR A 88 -14.12 16.73 -9.75
C TYR A 88 -13.18 17.44 -10.74
N PRO A 89 -11.89 17.04 -10.83
CA PRO A 89 -11.02 17.49 -11.90
C PRO A 89 -11.66 17.40 -13.29
N LEU A 90 -11.52 18.47 -14.07
CA LEU A 90 -12.05 18.53 -15.44
C LEU A 90 -11.38 17.46 -16.32
N GLY A 91 -12.19 16.73 -17.08
CA GLY A 91 -11.75 15.60 -17.91
C GLY A 91 -11.68 14.24 -17.20
N LEU A 92 -12.06 14.16 -15.92
CA LEU A 92 -12.25 12.86 -15.24
C LEU A 92 -13.41 12.06 -15.81
N TYR A 93 -14.49 12.77 -16.13
CA TYR A 93 -15.66 12.25 -16.80
C TYR A 93 -15.72 12.87 -18.19
N ASP A 94 -15.95 12.05 -19.19
CA ASP A 94 -16.15 12.51 -20.56
C ASP A 94 -17.57 13.08 -20.63
N GLU A 95 -17.73 14.41 -20.59
CA GLU A 95 -19.03 15.10 -20.49
C GLU A 95 -20.00 14.73 -21.62
N ASN A 96 -19.48 14.21 -22.74
CA ASN A 96 -20.27 13.75 -23.89
C ASN A 96 -20.76 12.29 -23.78
N ASN A 97 -20.36 11.54 -22.74
CA ASN A 97 -20.71 10.14 -22.53
C ASN A 97 -21.50 9.95 -21.23
N VAL A 98 -22.60 10.70 -21.07
CA VAL A 98 -23.60 10.47 -20.00
C VAL A 98 -24.24 9.07 -20.12
N GLU A 99 -24.03 8.38 -21.24
CA GLU A 99 -24.23 6.93 -21.39
C GLU A 99 -22.93 6.22 -21.81
N SER A 100 -21.85 6.31 -21.04
CA SER A 100 -20.78 5.31 -21.17
C SER A 100 -21.36 3.96 -20.75
N LYS A 101 -21.82 3.16 -21.72
CA LYS A 101 -22.00 1.71 -21.58
C LYS A 101 -20.86 1.22 -20.69
N MET A 102 -21.20 0.64 -19.53
CA MET A 102 -20.22 0.05 -18.61
C MET A 102 -19.27 -0.81 -19.46
N GLU A 103 -18.04 -0.34 -19.67
CA GLU A 103 -17.00 -1.16 -20.26
C GLU A 103 -16.95 -2.46 -19.43
N PRO A 104 -17.14 -3.64 -20.03
CA PRO A 104 -17.37 -4.89 -19.29
C PRO A 104 -16.20 -5.34 -18.41
N SER A 105 -15.07 -4.62 -18.44
CA SER A 105 -13.80 -5.07 -17.88
C SER A 105 -13.53 -4.60 -16.45
N SER A 106 -14.43 -3.88 -15.77
CA SER A 106 -14.23 -3.61 -14.33
C SER A 106 -14.48 -4.91 -13.59
N VAL A 107 -13.43 -5.69 -13.30
CA VAL A 107 -13.53 -6.92 -12.50
C VAL A 107 -14.20 -6.54 -11.18
N PRO A 108 -15.48 -6.92 -10.96
CA PRO A 108 -16.13 -6.58 -9.71
C PRO A 108 -15.44 -7.36 -8.60
N GLN A 109 -15.18 -6.72 -7.45
CA GLN A 109 -14.64 -7.44 -6.29
C GLN A 109 -15.48 -8.70 -6.02
N LEU A 110 -14.86 -9.87 -5.83
CA LEU A 110 -15.55 -11.17 -5.85
C LEU A 110 -16.77 -11.25 -4.91
N TRP A 111 -16.70 -10.63 -3.73
CA TRP A 111 -17.80 -10.60 -2.76
C TRP A 111 -19.08 -9.93 -3.30
N HIS A 112 -18.96 -9.08 -4.32
CA HIS A 112 -20.09 -8.48 -5.01
C HIS A 112 -21.01 -9.52 -5.69
N GLN A 113 -20.53 -10.74 -5.94
CA GLN A 113 -21.37 -11.82 -6.45
C GLN A 113 -22.41 -12.30 -5.42
N LYS A 114 -22.21 -11.99 -4.14
CA LYS A 114 -23.05 -12.44 -3.01
C LYS A 114 -23.87 -11.30 -2.40
N GLY A 115 -23.83 -10.10 -2.99
CA GLY A 115 -24.67 -8.97 -2.63
C GLY A 115 -23.90 -7.66 -2.42
N ARG A 116 -24.55 -6.70 -1.78
CA ARG A 116 -24.00 -5.40 -1.37
C ARG A 116 -24.34 -5.10 0.08
N CYS A 117 -23.59 -4.16 0.67
CA CYS A 117 -23.94 -3.57 1.94
C CYS A 117 -25.14 -2.61 1.79
N PRO A 118 -26.04 -2.53 2.79
CA PRO A 118 -27.12 -1.55 2.82
C PRO A 118 -26.62 -0.11 2.76
N GLU A 119 -27.53 0.83 2.46
CA GLU A 119 -27.25 2.27 2.61
C GLU A 119 -26.80 2.60 4.04
N ASP A 120 -26.01 3.67 4.18
CA ASP A 120 -25.38 4.13 5.44
C ASP A 120 -24.44 3.13 6.11
N THR A 121 -24.06 2.06 5.42
CA THR A 121 -23.07 1.09 5.89
C THR A 121 -21.87 0.99 4.95
N ILE A 122 -20.71 0.68 5.52
CA ILE A 122 -19.47 0.44 4.78
C ILE A 122 -19.08 -1.04 4.85
N PRO A 123 -18.54 -1.61 3.75
CA PRO A 123 -18.01 -2.97 3.75
C PRO A 123 -16.66 -3.03 4.46
N ILE A 124 -16.55 -3.84 5.52
CA ILE A 124 -15.32 -4.11 6.25
C ILE A 124 -15.01 -5.60 6.16
N ARG A 125 -13.86 -5.97 5.59
CA ARG A 125 -13.40 -7.37 5.64
C ARG A 125 -13.13 -7.78 7.09
N ARG A 126 -13.75 -8.88 7.52
CA ARG A 126 -13.55 -9.50 8.82
C ARG A 126 -12.14 -10.08 8.90
N THR A 127 -11.45 -9.74 9.98
CA THR A 127 -10.05 -10.12 10.21
C THR A 127 -10.02 -11.25 11.23
N LYS A 128 -9.23 -12.31 10.98
CA LYS A 128 -8.97 -13.34 12.00
C LYS A 128 -8.01 -12.79 13.06
N LYS A 129 -8.01 -13.36 14.28
CA LYS A 129 -7.22 -12.91 15.45
C LYS A 129 -5.72 -12.65 15.19
N ALA A 130 -5.14 -13.19 14.12
CA ALA A 130 -3.74 -13.00 13.75
C ALA A 130 -3.47 -11.87 12.73
N GLU A 131 -4.51 -11.31 12.11
CA GLU A 131 -4.34 -10.38 10.99
C GLU A 131 -4.49 -8.91 11.44
N ARG A 132 -3.36 -8.20 11.50
CA ARG A 132 -3.29 -6.78 11.91
C ARG A 132 -3.41 -5.84 10.70
N TYR A 133 -4.54 -5.84 10.02
CA TYR A 133 -4.73 -4.90 8.89
C TYR A 133 -4.84 -3.46 9.38
N GLY A 134 -4.12 -2.55 8.71
CA GLY A 134 -4.09 -1.11 9.02
C GLY A 134 -2.94 -0.67 9.92
N LYS A 135 -2.30 -1.58 10.67
CA LYS A 135 -1.04 -1.32 11.38
C LYS A 135 0.08 -2.13 10.75
N LYS A 136 0.78 -1.55 9.76
CA LYS A 136 2.07 -2.10 9.31
C LYS A 136 3.02 -2.13 10.52
N ARG A 137 3.74 -3.23 10.78
CA ARG A 137 4.72 -3.28 11.88
C ARG A 137 5.83 -2.28 11.53
N HIS A 138 6.43 -1.62 12.51
CA HIS A 138 7.47 -0.60 12.26
C HIS A 138 8.63 -1.10 11.36
N ARG A 139 8.90 -2.41 11.34
CA ARG A 139 9.90 -3.05 10.46
C ARG A 139 9.41 -3.40 9.04
N THR A 140 8.10 -3.41 8.79
CA THR A 140 7.47 -3.76 7.50
C THR A 140 6.73 -2.58 6.86
N ILE A 141 6.83 -1.37 7.42
CA ILE A 141 6.39 -0.15 6.73
C ILE A 141 7.47 0.19 5.72
N PRO A 142 7.22 0.08 4.41
CA PRO A 142 8.15 0.64 3.43
C PRO A 142 8.12 2.15 3.62
N ASN A 143 9.27 2.76 3.86
CA ASN A 143 9.35 4.21 3.87
C ASN A 143 9.01 4.73 2.46
N PRO A 144 8.25 5.83 2.36
CA PRO A 144 8.07 6.49 1.09
C PRO A 144 9.45 6.83 0.53
N THR A 145 9.70 6.36 -0.68
CA THR A 145 11.02 6.45 -1.31
C THR A 145 10.86 7.29 -2.56
N SER A 146 11.60 8.41 -2.64
CA SER A 146 11.64 9.19 -3.89
C SER A 146 12.22 8.33 -5.02
N ALA A 147 11.99 8.72 -6.27
CA ALA A 147 12.49 8.01 -7.45
C ALA A 147 14.03 7.92 -7.47
N HIS A 148 14.71 8.64 -6.59
CA HIS A 148 16.13 8.47 -6.30
C HIS A 148 16.23 7.81 -4.93
N PRO A 149 16.09 6.48 -4.83
CA PRO A 149 16.33 5.77 -3.57
C PRO A 149 17.74 6.08 -3.09
N ASN A 150 17.91 6.27 -1.78
CA ASN A 150 19.25 6.21 -1.20
C ASN A 150 19.82 4.84 -1.59
N GLN A 151 21.02 4.82 -2.16
CA GLN A 151 21.71 3.61 -2.61
C GLN A 151 21.83 2.51 -1.53
N ASP A 152 21.58 2.83 -0.27
CA ASP A 152 21.77 1.94 0.88
C ASP A 152 20.63 0.94 1.17
N ASP A 153 19.39 1.12 0.66
CA ASP A 153 18.31 0.11 0.86
C ASP A 153 18.15 -0.80 -0.37
N HIS A 154 19.14 -1.67 -0.56
CA HIS A 154 19.20 -2.69 -1.63
C HIS A 154 18.09 -3.76 -1.55
N ARG A 155 17.14 -3.65 -0.62
CA ARG A 155 16.06 -4.62 -0.46
C ARG A 155 14.84 -4.31 -1.32
N TYR A 156 14.75 -3.12 -1.90
CA TYR A 156 13.61 -2.76 -2.74
C TYR A 156 14.03 -2.70 -4.21
N GLU A 157 13.31 -3.46 -5.02
CA GLU A 157 13.48 -3.47 -6.46
C GLU A 157 12.36 -2.67 -7.10
N TYR A 158 12.72 -1.73 -7.98
CA TYR A 158 11.78 -0.81 -8.63
C TYR A 158 11.83 -0.97 -10.14
N ALA A 159 10.64 -0.89 -10.75
CA ALA A 159 10.47 -0.60 -12.17
C ALA A 159 9.35 0.46 -12.26
N ILE A 160 9.72 1.72 -12.13
CA ILE A 160 8.79 2.85 -12.08
C ILE A 160 9.10 3.94 -13.12
N ILE A 161 8.06 4.63 -13.57
CA ILE A 161 8.18 5.97 -14.14
C ILE A 161 7.84 7.00 -13.07
N TYR A 162 8.44 8.18 -13.14
CA TYR A 162 8.15 9.27 -12.22
C TYR A 162 8.08 10.60 -12.94
N THR A 163 7.40 11.56 -12.33
CA THR A 163 7.38 12.96 -12.74
C THR A 163 7.70 13.86 -11.56
N LYS A 164 8.48 14.90 -11.81
CA LYS A 164 8.79 15.96 -10.85
C LYS A 164 8.37 17.29 -11.45
N GLY A 165 7.80 18.15 -10.62
CA GLY A 165 7.35 19.47 -10.98
C GLY A 165 7.12 20.30 -9.72
N ASP A 166 6.65 21.53 -9.90
CA ASP A 166 6.47 22.44 -8.77
C ASP A 166 5.44 21.91 -7.78
N VAL A 167 4.22 21.62 -8.25
CA VAL A 167 3.12 21.10 -7.42
C VAL A 167 2.11 20.30 -8.25
N PHE A 168 1.76 19.10 -7.78
CA PHE A 168 0.70 18.24 -8.33
C PHE A 168 -0.44 18.06 -7.30
N TYR A 169 -1.69 18.10 -7.74
CA TYR A 169 -2.87 17.96 -6.86
C TYR A 169 -3.53 16.58 -6.96
N GLY A 170 -2.94 15.67 -7.73
CA GLY A 170 -3.46 14.34 -7.96
C GLY A 170 -2.75 13.58 -9.06
N ALA A 171 -3.02 12.30 -9.13
CA ALA A 171 -2.46 11.38 -10.10
C ALA A 171 -3.55 10.41 -10.58
N LYS A 172 -3.43 9.98 -11.83
CA LYS A 172 -4.33 9.02 -12.47
C LYS A 172 -3.52 8.00 -13.25
N GLY A 173 -4.03 6.78 -13.26
CA GLY A 173 -3.49 5.67 -14.05
C GLY A 173 -4.46 4.49 -14.00
N THR A 174 -4.50 3.73 -15.09
CA THR A 174 -5.23 2.46 -15.19
C THR A 174 -4.22 1.33 -15.13
N ILE A 175 -4.28 0.54 -14.06
CA ILE A 175 -3.36 -0.56 -13.78
C ILE A 175 -4.05 -1.88 -14.14
N ASN A 176 -3.40 -2.75 -14.92
CA ASN A 176 -3.88 -4.13 -15.04
C ASN A 176 -3.55 -4.95 -13.79
N VAL A 177 -4.39 -5.94 -13.48
CA VAL A 177 -4.26 -6.72 -12.24
C VAL A 177 -3.70 -8.11 -12.57
N TRP A 178 -2.65 -8.49 -11.85
CA TRP A 178 -1.99 -9.80 -11.94
C TRP A 178 -1.84 -10.41 -10.56
N ASN A 179 -1.58 -11.71 -10.50
CA ASN A 179 -1.30 -12.43 -9.27
C ASN A 179 0.13 -13.01 -9.28
N PRO A 180 1.17 -12.16 -9.17
CA PRO A 180 2.55 -12.59 -9.21
C PRO A 180 2.86 -13.57 -8.09
N LYS A 181 3.77 -14.51 -8.37
CA LYS A 181 4.33 -15.40 -7.37
C LYS A 181 5.31 -14.63 -6.48
N VAL A 182 5.20 -14.85 -5.19
CA VAL A 182 6.13 -14.32 -4.17
C VAL A 182 6.90 -15.50 -3.60
N GLN A 183 8.23 -15.41 -3.56
CA GLN A 183 9.11 -16.48 -3.11
C GLN A 183 9.01 -16.69 -1.59
N GLU A 184 9.23 -15.63 -0.82
CA GLU A 184 9.29 -15.70 0.64
C GLU A 184 8.03 -15.14 1.31
N GLN A 185 7.65 -15.70 2.46
CA GLN A 185 6.45 -15.27 3.19
C GLN A 185 6.48 -13.78 3.56
N ASP A 186 7.67 -13.24 3.85
CA ASP A 186 7.90 -11.85 4.25
C ASP A 186 8.21 -10.91 3.07
N GLU A 187 8.29 -11.43 1.84
CA GLU A 187 8.39 -10.62 0.61
C GLU A 187 7.01 -10.14 0.14
N TYR A 188 7.02 -9.19 -0.80
CA TYR A 188 5.81 -8.75 -1.48
C TYR A 188 6.12 -8.18 -2.86
N SER A 189 5.09 -8.20 -3.72
CA SER A 189 5.11 -7.58 -5.04
C SER A 189 3.89 -6.67 -5.20
N THR A 190 4.10 -5.47 -5.74
CA THR A 190 3.04 -4.46 -5.91
C THR A 190 3.12 -3.76 -7.26
N SER A 191 1.96 -3.34 -7.75
CA SER A 191 1.81 -2.30 -8.76
C SER A 191 0.95 -1.17 -8.22
N GLN A 192 1.43 0.07 -8.33
CA GLN A 192 0.78 1.19 -7.68
C GLN A 192 1.10 2.55 -8.30
N ILE A 193 0.39 3.55 -7.80
CA ILE A 193 0.60 4.97 -8.02
C ILE A 193 1.02 5.57 -6.68
N TRP A 194 2.06 6.40 -6.70
CA TRP A 194 2.52 7.15 -5.54
C TRP A 194 2.32 8.64 -5.78
N VAL A 195 1.80 9.33 -4.78
CA VAL A 195 1.74 10.79 -4.72
C VAL A 195 2.59 11.22 -3.53
N ILE A 196 3.70 11.90 -3.78
CA ILE A 196 4.78 12.12 -2.81
C ILE A 196 5.05 13.62 -2.61
N GLY A 197 5.19 14.06 -1.36
CA GLY A 197 5.52 15.42 -0.99
C GLY A 197 6.53 15.49 0.15
N GLY A 198 7.29 16.59 0.22
CA GLY A 198 8.22 16.88 1.30
C GLY A 198 9.70 16.58 1.00
N PRO A 199 10.60 16.96 1.90
CA PRO A 199 12.03 16.69 1.76
C PRO A 199 12.32 15.20 1.94
N ARG A 200 13.43 14.70 1.37
CA ARG A 200 13.81 13.26 1.41
C ARG A 200 13.79 12.64 2.81
N GLU A 201 14.07 13.43 3.84
CA GLU A 201 14.13 13.00 5.24
C GLU A 201 12.74 12.85 5.90
N TYR A 202 11.71 13.51 5.33
CA TYR A 202 10.34 13.57 5.87
C TYR A 202 9.29 13.38 4.77
N LEU A 203 9.56 12.48 3.83
CA LEU A 203 8.65 12.21 2.72
C LEU A 203 7.28 11.77 3.23
N ASN A 204 6.26 12.36 2.65
CA ASN A 204 4.88 11.94 2.77
C ASN A 204 4.46 11.28 1.48
N ALA A 205 3.78 10.14 1.54
CA ALA A 205 3.20 9.52 0.37
C ALA A 205 1.76 9.09 0.60
N ILE A 206 0.98 9.15 -0.47
CA ILE A 206 -0.26 8.42 -0.65
C ILE A 206 -0.02 7.44 -1.78
N GLU A 207 -0.28 6.16 -1.50
CA GLU A 207 -0.06 5.05 -2.40
C GLU A 207 -1.38 4.30 -2.61
N ALA A 208 -1.68 3.98 -3.85
CA ALA A 208 -2.84 3.17 -4.19
C ALA A 208 -2.52 2.23 -5.34
N GLY A 209 -2.97 0.98 -5.23
CA GLY A 209 -2.68 -0.05 -6.20
C GLY A 209 -3.15 -1.42 -5.77
N TRP A 210 -2.48 -2.45 -6.27
CA TRP A 210 -2.65 -3.82 -5.83
C TRP A 210 -1.31 -4.44 -5.41
N HIS A 211 -1.37 -5.41 -4.51
CA HIS A 211 -0.20 -6.17 -4.10
C HIS A 211 -0.54 -7.62 -3.74
N VAL A 212 0.48 -8.47 -3.77
CA VAL A 212 0.51 -9.80 -3.15
C VAL A 212 1.45 -9.69 -1.96
N MET A 213 0.92 -9.85 -0.75
CA MET A 213 1.69 -9.70 0.50
C MET A 213 1.31 -10.82 1.49
N PRO A 214 1.96 -11.99 1.41
CA PRO A 214 1.59 -13.17 2.20
C PRO A 214 1.71 -12.95 3.71
N SER A 215 2.73 -12.24 4.17
CA SER A 215 2.92 -11.88 5.59
C SER A 215 1.76 -11.09 6.18
N LEU A 216 1.06 -10.29 5.36
CA LEU A 216 -0.08 -9.48 5.79
C LEU A 216 -1.39 -10.25 5.67
N TYR A 217 -1.58 -11.01 4.58
CA TYR A 217 -2.85 -11.65 4.27
C TYR A 217 -2.98 -13.12 4.67
N GLY A 218 -1.87 -13.77 4.99
CA GLY A 218 -1.81 -15.23 5.22
C GLY A 218 -2.08 -16.06 3.96
N ASP A 219 -2.10 -15.44 2.77
CA ASP A 219 -2.26 -16.11 1.48
C ASP A 219 -1.58 -15.32 0.35
N ASN A 220 -1.50 -15.92 -0.84
CA ASN A 220 -0.84 -15.36 -2.02
C ASN A 220 -1.84 -14.75 -3.03
N LYS A 221 -2.96 -14.19 -2.54
CA LYS A 221 -3.97 -13.55 -3.39
C LYS A 221 -3.72 -12.06 -3.50
N THR A 222 -3.89 -11.56 -4.72
CA THR A 222 -3.81 -10.14 -5.03
C THR A 222 -4.94 -9.37 -4.40
N ARG A 223 -4.60 -8.26 -3.77
CA ARG A 223 -5.58 -7.36 -3.15
C ARG A 223 -5.28 -5.92 -3.48
N LEU A 224 -6.37 -5.16 -3.64
CA LEU A 224 -6.30 -3.71 -3.67
C LEU A 224 -5.85 -3.22 -2.29
N PHE A 225 -5.02 -2.19 -2.28
CA PHE A 225 -4.63 -1.52 -1.06
C PHE A 225 -4.54 -0.02 -1.27
N THR A 226 -4.61 0.65 -0.14
CA THR A 226 -4.26 2.05 0.02
C THR A 226 -3.28 2.12 1.17
N PHE A 227 -2.29 2.98 1.01
CA PHE A 227 -1.33 3.26 2.05
C PHE A 227 -1.07 4.75 2.06
N TRP A 228 -0.84 5.29 3.24
CA TRP A 228 -0.47 6.67 3.38
C TRP A 228 0.41 6.82 4.61
N THR A 229 1.38 7.72 4.55
CA THR A 229 2.20 8.06 5.70
C THR A 229 1.57 9.23 6.44
N ASP A 230 1.27 9.04 7.72
CA ASP A 230 0.82 10.10 8.62
C ASP A 230 2.05 10.73 9.27
N PRO A 231 2.30 12.01 8.95
CA PRO A 231 2.34 13.00 10.01
C PRO A 231 1.60 14.28 9.59
N ASN A 232 0.39 14.55 10.12
CA ASN A 232 -0.26 15.87 10.29
C ASN A 232 -0.37 16.90 9.11
N THR A 233 -1.61 17.16 8.65
CA THR A 233 -2.19 18.32 7.87
C THR A 233 -2.01 18.45 6.32
N GLY A 234 -3.09 18.32 5.48
CA GLY A 234 -3.40 18.18 3.99
C GLY A 234 -4.60 17.25 3.50
N ASN A 235 -5.50 17.59 2.53
CA ASN A 235 -6.76 16.81 2.15
C ASN A 235 -6.61 16.01 0.84
N TRP A 236 -6.97 14.72 0.80
CA TRP A 236 -6.82 13.83 -0.36
C TRP A 236 -7.96 12.84 -0.55
N TRP A 237 -8.19 12.37 -1.78
CA TRP A 237 -9.17 11.33 -2.09
C TRP A 237 -8.63 10.29 -3.07
N LEU A 238 -9.18 9.07 -3.03
CA LEU A 238 -8.87 7.99 -3.97
C LEU A 238 -10.11 7.64 -4.79
N GLN A 239 -9.95 7.43 -6.09
CA GLN A 239 -10.99 6.94 -7.00
C GLN A 239 -10.54 5.66 -7.69
N TYR A 240 -11.46 4.71 -7.88
CA TYR A 240 -11.22 3.46 -8.62
C TYR A 240 -12.23 3.32 -9.76
N GLY A 241 -11.72 3.26 -11.00
CA GLY A 241 -12.54 3.27 -12.21
C GLY A 241 -13.36 4.56 -12.36
N ASN A 242 -14.44 4.52 -13.14
CA ASN A 242 -15.36 5.67 -13.34
C ASN A 242 -16.41 5.78 -12.21
N ARG A 243 -16.17 5.18 -11.04
CA ARG A 243 -17.12 5.15 -9.91
C ARG A 243 -16.84 6.29 -8.93
N SER A 244 -17.73 6.48 -7.96
CA SER A 244 -17.55 7.43 -6.84
C SER A 244 -16.21 7.19 -6.11
N PRO A 245 -15.59 8.23 -5.51
CA PRO A 245 -14.38 8.08 -4.70
C PRO A 245 -14.51 6.97 -3.64
N LEU A 246 -13.48 6.12 -3.55
CA LEU A 246 -13.40 5.00 -2.60
C LEU A 246 -13.01 5.43 -1.18
N GLY A 247 -12.32 6.56 -1.04
CA GLY A 247 -11.82 7.02 0.24
C GLY A 247 -11.51 8.51 0.22
N TYR A 248 -11.67 9.13 1.38
CA TYR A 248 -11.36 10.52 1.67
C TYR A 248 -10.47 10.57 2.90
N TRP A 249 -9.36 11.28 2.79
CA TRP A 249 -8.41 11.51 3.87
C TRP A 249 -8.35 13.01 4.11
N PRO A 250 -8.85 13.48 5.26
CA PRO A 250 -8.82 14.89 5.55
C PRO A 250 -7.40 15.39 5.64
N SER A 251 -7.23 16.60 5.15
CA SER A 251 -6.72 17.72 5.90
C SER A 251 -5.65 17.32 6.86
N SER A 252 -5.92 17.62 8.11
CA SER A 252 -5.28 17.11 9.31
C SER A 252 -4.36 15.86 9.30
N LEU A 253 -4.33 14.95 8.33
CA LEU A 253 -3.44 13.78 8.23
C LEU A 253 -2.06 13.94 7.51
N PHE A 254 -1.72 14.97 6.70
CA PHE A 254 -0.48 14.96 5.85
C PHE A 254 0.45 16.22 5.71
N SER A 255 1.52 16.35 6.50
CA SER A 255 2.40 17.55 6.64
C SER A 255 2.98 18.18 5.40
N TYR A 256 3.38 17.39 4.40
CA TYR A 256 4.04 17.92 3.21
C TYR A 256 3.23 17.70 1.94
N LEU A 257 2.00 17.20 2.07
CA LEU A 257 1.07 17.01 0.98
C LEU A 257 -0.12 17.99 1.06
N TYR A 258 -0.16 18.95 2.00
CA TYR A 258 -1.28 19.91 2.07
C TYR A 258 -1.38 20.88 0.91
N ASP A 259 -0.24 21.34 0.39
CA ASP A 259 -0.20 22.26 -0.73
C ASP A 259 -0.01 21.53 -2.07
N GLY A 260 -0.08 20.19 -2.05
CA GLY A 260 0.13 19.31 -3.19
C GLY A 260 1.44 18.50 -3.09
N ALA A 261 1.64 17.64 -4.07
CA ALA A 261 2.77 16.72 -4.18
C ALA A 261 3.88 17.30 -5.06
N SER A 262 5.13 17.05 -4.70
CA SER A 262 6.31 17.43 -5.49
C SER A 262 6.72 16.36 -6.50
N GLU A 263 6.24 15.13 -6.31
CA GLU A 263 6.60 13.98 -7.14
C GLU A 263 5.43 13.01 -7.25
N VAL A 264 5.24 12.43 -8.44
CA VAL A 264 4.29 11.34 -8.66
C VAL A 264 5.02 10.20 -9.34
N GLN A 265 4.76 8.96 -8.91
CA GLN A 265 5.34 7.76 -9.49
C GLN A 265 4.25 6.76 -9.91
N TRP A 266 4.58 5.90 -10.86
CA TRP A 266 3.75 4.78 -11.30
C TRP A 266 4.65 3.59 -11.62
N GLY A 267 4.20 2.37 -11.32
CA GLY A 267 4.91 1.15 -11.69
C GLY A 267 4.96 0.11 -10.57
N GLY A 268 5.98 -0.74 -10.62
CA GLY A 268 6.13 -1.90 -9.76
C GLY A 268 7.20 -1.71 -8.66
N LYS A 269 6.95 -2.37 -7.52
CA LYS A 269 7.93 -2.50 -6.43
C LYS A 269 7.92 -3.94 -5.89
N VAL A 270 9.09 -4.51 -5.66
CA VAL A 270 9.28 -5.81 -5.02
C VAL A 270 10.17 -5.64 -3.80
N LEU A 271 9.83 -6.31 -2.70
CA LEU A 271 10.78 -6.53 -1.60
C LEU A 271 11.59 -7.78 -1.91
N ASN A 272 12.90 -7.62 -2.03
CA ASN A 272 13.91 -8.65 -2.19
C ASN A 272 14.64 -8.83 -0.85
N LEU A 273 14.37 -9.93 -0.15
CA LEU A 273 15.04 -10.24 1.11
C LEU A 273 16.48 -10.72 0.92
N ASN A 274 16.89 -11.00 -0.33
CA ASN A 274 18.22 -11.45 -0.69
C ASN A 274 18.68 -12.66 0.16
N VAL A 275 17.77 -13.63 0.30
CA VAL A 275 18.00 -14.82 1.12
C VAL A 275 19.19 -15.59 0.57
N ASN A 276 20.17 -15.87 1.43
CA ASN A 276 21.45 -16.53 1.07
C ASN A 276 22.29 -15.79 0.02
N GLY A 277 22.15 -14.46 -0.11
CA GLY A 277 22.95 -13.68 -1.05
C GLY A 277 22.54 -13.83 -2.52
N GLN A 278 21.36 -14.37 -2.79
CA GLN A 278 20.79 -14.51 -4.13
C GLN A 278 19.61 -13.57 -4.32
N HIS A 279 19.44 -13.08 -5.55
CA HIS A 279 18.27 -12.29 -5.89
C HIS A 279 16.99 -13.13 -5.74
N THR A 280 15.89 -12.50 -5.31
CA THR A 280 14.58 -13.16 -5.21
C THR A 280 14.01 -13.59 -6.56
N SER A 281 13.30 -14.71 -6.60
CA SER A 281 12.42 -15.14 -7.70
C SER A 281 10.99 -14.61 -7.60
N THR A 282 10.73 -13.66 -6.68
CA THR A 282 9.46 -12.94 -6.61
C THR A 282 9.21 -12.18 -7.92
N GLU A 283 8.05 -12.42 -8.53
CA GLU A 283 7.68 -11.82 -9.81
C GLU A 283 7.19 -10.38 -9.61
N MET A 284 7.51 -9.48 -10.55
CA MET A 284 6.93 -8.13 -10.61
C MET A 284 5.86 -8.06 -11.71
N GLY A 285 4.70 -7.47 -11.40
CA GLY A 285 3.61 -7.33 -12.36
C GLY A 285 3.05 -8.70 -12.76
N SER A 286 3.23 -9.07 -14.02
CA SER A 286 2.83 -10.38 -14.55
C SER A 286 3.92 -11.45 -14.46
N GLY A 287 5.13 -11.10 -14.01
CA GLY A 287 6.30 -11.98 -14.07
C GLY A 287 7.01 -12.00 -15.44
N HIS A 288 6.50 -11.26 -16.42
CA HIS A 288 7.12 -11.10 -17.74
C HIS A 288 7.81 -9.74 -17.86
N PHE A 289 8.89 -9.69 -18.65
CA PHE A 289 9.54 -8.44 -19.02
C PHE A 289 8.62 -7.55 -19.87
N SER A 290 8.90 -6.26 -19.85
CA SER A 290 8.15 -5.18 -20.49
C SER A 290 8.10 -5.30 -22.02
N THR A 291 9.12 -5.91 -22.62
CA THR A 291 9.23 -6.13 -24.07
C THR A 291 8.54 -7.41 -24.55
N ASP A 292 8.00 -8.21 -23.65
CA ASP A 292 7.21 -9.39 -24.02
C ASP A 292 5.87 -8.96 -24.67
N ASP A 293 5.06 -9.91 -25.13
CA ASP A 293 3.75 -9.60 -25.73
C ASP A 293 2.95 -8.63 -24.83
N ALA A 294 2.39 -7.56 -25.41
CA ALA A 294 1.55 -6.57 -24.72
C ALA A 294 0.34 -7.18 -23.98
N ARG A 295 -0.07 -8.40 -24.32
CA ARG A 295 -1.10 -9.17 -23.59
C ARG A 295 -0.57 -9.89 -22.34
N ARG A 296 0.74 -10.10 -22.25
CA ARG A 296 1.43 -10.81 -21.17
C ARG A 296 2.18 -9.86 -20.24
N ALA A 297 2.65 -8.72 -20.73
CA ALA A 297 3.33 -7.71 -19.91
C ALA A 297 2.35 -6.98 -18.97
N SER A 298 2.86 -6.58 -17.79
CA SER A 298 2.13 -5.65 -16.91
C SER A 298 2.17 -4.25 -17.52
N PHE A 299 1.11 -3.46 -17.31
CA PHE A 299 1.04 -2.10 -17.83
C PHE A 299 0.33 -1.13 -16.89
N ILE A 300 0.70 0.13 -17.01
CA ILE A 300 -0.12 1.25 -16.56
C ILE A 300 -0.38 2.16 -17.76
N LYS A 301 -1.65 2.45 -18.01
CA LYS A 301 -2.11 3.33 -19.11
C LYS A 301 -2.92 4.51 -18.60
N ASN A 302 -3.16 5.49 -19.47
CA ASN A 302 -3.86 6.73 -19.11
C ASN A 302 -3.16 7.45 -17.95
N VAL A 303 -1.83 7.48 -17.97
CA VAL A 303 -0.99 8.16 -16.97
C VAL A 303 -1.20 9.66 -17.09
N GLN A 304 -1.72 10.29 -16.03
CA GLN A 304 -2.00 11.72 -15.98
C GLN A 304 -1.77 12.28 -14.58
N ILE A 305 -1.52 13.59 -14.48
CA ILE A 305 -1.49 14.35 -13.22
C ILE A 305 -2.63 15.35 -13.16
N VAL A 306 -2.94 15.85 -11.98
CA VAL A 306 -3.85 16.99 -11.78
C VAL A 306 -3.02 18.24 -11.49
N ASP A 307 -3.19 19.28 -12.30
CA ASP A 307 -2.51 20.56 -12.14
C ASP A 307 -3.25 21.51 -11.17
N ARG A 308 -2.68 22.70 -10.92
CA ARG A 308 -3.29 23.75 -10.07
C ARG A 308 -4.63 24.27 -10.58
N SER A 309 -4.90 24.11 -11.88
CA SER A 309 -6.19 24.48 -12.49
C SER A 309 -7.24 23.37 -12.33
N ASN A 310 -6.93 22.32 -11.56
CA ASN A 310 -7.76 21.14 -11.36
C ASN A 310 -8.10 20.42 -12.69
N LYS A 311 -7.14 20.38 -13.63
CA LYS A 311 -7.27 19.71 -14.92
C LYS A 311 -6.33 18.50 -15.01
N LEU A 312 -6.80 17.44 -15.66
CA LEU A 312 -5.95 16.31 -16.01
C LEU A 312 -4.98 16.71 -17.13
N GLN A 313 -3.69 16.49 -16.90
CA GLN A 313 -2.62 16.80 -17.86
C GLN A 313 -1.70 15.61 -18.07
N THR A 314 -1.04 15.58 -19.22
CA THR A 314 0.13 14.71 -19.43
C THR A 314 1.25 15.13 -18.48
N PRO A 315 1.93 14.18 -17.81
CA PRO A 315 3.06 14.52 -16.95
C PRO A 315 4.13 15.31 -17.73
N PRO A 316 4.54 16.50 -17.26
CA PRO A 316 5.34 17.43 -18.06
C PRO A 316 6.81 17.01 -18.19
N ASN A 317 7.42 16.55 -17.09
CA ASN A 317 8.82 16.11 -17.00
C ASN A 317 8.89 14.79 -16.26
N GLY A 318 9.78 13.87 -16.62
CA GLY A 318 9.86 12.59 -15.93
C GLY A 318 11.02 11.72 -16.37
N GLY A 319 11.18 10.60 -15.67
CA GLY A 319 12.20 9.61 -15.97
C GLY A 319 11.77 8.20 -15.59
N GLU A 320 12.64 7.25 -15.90
CA GLU A 320 12.50 5.84 -15.59
C GLU A 320 13.50 5.46 -14.50
N VAL A 321 13.10 4.57 -13.60
CA VAL A 321 13.96 4.01 -12.56
C VAL A 321 13.80 2.50 -12.57
N MET A 322 14.91 1.84 -12.84
CA MET A 322 15.09 0.39 -12.72
C MET A 322 16.26 0.15 -11.78
N THR A 323 16.02 -0.44 -10.61
CA THR A 323 17.12 -0.77 -9.68
C THR A 323 17.99 -1.89 -10.23
N GLN A 324 17.36 -2.88 -10.87
CA GLN A 324 18.04 -3.98 -11.52
C GLN A 324 17.31 -4.38 -12.81
N SER A 325 17.72 -3.75 -13.92
CA SER A 325 17.08 -3.91 -15.23
C SER A 325 17.14 -5.34 -15.77
N ALA A 326 18.08 -6.16 -15.31
CA ALA A 326 18.18 -7.56 -15.69
C ALA A 326 17.14 -8.46 -14.98
N CYS A 327 16.56 -8.01 -13.86
CA CYS A 327 15.51 -8.73 -13.13
C CYS A 327 14.12 -8.17 -13.45
N TYR A 328 14.01 -6.85 -13.54
CA TYR A 328 12.76 -6.13 -13.82
C TYR A 328 13.04 -4.91 -14.69
N ASP A 329 12.26 -4.72 -15.74
CA ASP A 329 12.48 -3.67 -16.73
C ASP A 329 11.23 -2.79 -16.95
N ILE A 330 11.42 -1.73 -17.73
CA ILE A 330 10.37 -0.81 -18.18
C ILE A 330 10.51 -0.59 -19.68
N LEU A 331 9.36 -0.48 -20.34
CA LEU A 331 9.24 0.04 -21.70
C LEU A 331 8.20 1.15 -21.71
N ASN A 332 8.65 2.40 -21.77
CA ASN A 332 7.78 3.56 -21.88
C ASN A 332 7.47 3.89 -23.34
N THR A 333 6.19 4.00 -23.68
CA THR A 333 5.77 4.33 -25.06
C THR A 333 5.69 5.83 -25.31
N TYR A 334 5.86 6.67 -24.28
CA TYR A 334 5.67 8.13 -24.31
C TYR A 334 4.26 8.58 -24.77
N ARG A 335 3.28 7.67 -24.77
CA ARG A 335 1.88 7.92 -25.16
C ARG A 335 0.91 7.77 -23.98
N GLY A 336 1.39 8.01 -22.76
CA GLY A 336 0.61 7.81 -21.54
C GLY A 336 0.39 6.33 -21.19
N VAL A 337 1.20 5.43 -21.75
CA VAL A 337 1.23 3.99 -21.47
C VAL A 337 2.68 3.53 -21.30
N PHE A 338 2.93 2.72 -20.30
CA PHE A 338 4.20 2.01 -20.17
C PHE A 338 3.96 0.58 -19.70
N TYR A 339 4.89 -0.29 -20.08
CA TYR A 339 4.96 -1.68 -19.67
C TYR A 339 6.09 -1.85 -18.67
N TYR A 340 5.92 -2.77 -17.74
CA TYR A 340 6.93 -3.07 -16.73
C TYR A 340 6.73 -4.49 -16.21
N GLY A 341 7.75 -5.05 -15.58
CA GLY A 341 7.66 -6.34 -14.91
C GLY A 341 8.95 -7.13 -15.02
N GLY A 342 8.88 -8.39 -14.62
CA GLY A 342 9.99 -9.32 -14.76
C GLY A 342 9.87 -10.49 -13.80
N PRO A 343 10.59 -11.59 -14.07
CA PRO A 343 10.50 -12.82 -13.30
C PRO A 343 11.28 -12.77 -11.98
N GLY A 344 12.01 -11.69 -11.70
CA GLY A 344 13.02 -11.67 -10.66
C GLY A 344 14.24 -12.47 -11.11
N LYS A 345 14.71 -13.38 -10.25
CA LYS A 345 15.88 -14.23 -10.49
C LYS A 345 15.79 -15.00 -11.81
N ASN A 346 16.79 -14.84 -12.66
CA ASN A 346 16.89 -15.47 -13.97
C ASN A 346 18.37 -15.59 -14.41
N PRO A 347 18.72 -16.22 -15.55
CA PRO A 347 20.13 -16.37 -15.96
C PRO A 347 20.93 -15.06 -16.10
N ASN A 348 20.26 -13.93 -16.37
CA ASN A 348 20.89 -12.60 -16.46
C ASN A 348 20.81 -11.83 -15.12
N CYS A 349 20.13 -12.37 -14.12
CA CYS A 349 19.91 -11.83 -12.78
C CYS A 349 20.02 -12.97 -11.74
N PRO A 350 21.24 -13.37 -11.34
CA PRO A 350 21.47 -14.57 -10.54
C PRO A 350 21.11 -14.47 -9.05
#